data_AF-A0A5B6W651-F1
#
_entry.id   AF-A0A5B6W651-F1
#
_cell.length_a   1.000
_cell.length_b   1.000
_cell.length_c   1.000
_cell.angle_alpha   90.00
_cell.angle_beta   90.00
_cell.angle_gamma   90.00
#
_symmetry.space_group_name_H-M   'P 1'
#
loop_
_entity.id
_entity.type
_entity.pdbx_description
1 polymer ?
#
loop_
_entity_poly.entity_id
_entity_poly.type
_entity_poly.pdbx_seq_one_letter_code
_entity_poly.pdbx_strand_id
1 'polypeptide(L)'
;MVFFMETKIDEKRMEKIKRRCGFVNGINVGAEGSRGGICLAWKEELQVRLKTFSPNNIDVLIKEESVNEEWRFTGSPLASEWGF
;
A
#
# COMPACT_ATOMS: atom_id res chain seq x y z
N MET A 1 4.62 1.56 7.72
CA MET A 1 3.88 1.32 6.46
C MET A 1 4.82 0.70 5.45
N VAL A 2 4.34 -0.17 4.56
CA VAL A 2 5.12 -0.77 3.47
C VAL A 2 4.29 -0.75 2.19
N PHE A 3 4.94 -0.41 1.06
CA PHE A 3 4.34 -0.41 -0.26
C PHE A 3 5.06 -1.43 -1.16
N PHE A 4 4.29 -2.33 -1.77
CA PHE A 4 4.77 -3.32 -2.71
C PHE A 4 4.26 -2.99 -4.12
N MET A 5 5.19 -2.90 -5.07
CA MET A 5 4.91 -2.71 -6.48
C MET A 5 5.17 -4.03 -7.21
N GLU A 6 4.34 -4.37 -8.20
CA GLU A 6 4.47 -5.57 -9.04
C GLU A 6 4.36 -6.92 -8.30
N THR A 7 3.35 -7.06 -7.47
CA THR A 7 3.06 -8.31 -6.78
C THR A 7 2.51 -9.34 -7.77
N LYS A 8 3.33 -10.32 -8.17
CA LYS A 8 2.89 -11.57 -8.83
C LYS A 8 2.32 -12.59 -7.83
N ILE A 9 1.95 -12.12 -6.65
CA ILE A 9 1.50 -12.92 -5.51
C ILE A 9 0.00 -12.74 -5.41
N ASP A 10 -0.74 -13.85 -5.31
CA ASP A 10 -2.19 -13.81 -5.13
C ASP A 10 -2.57 -13.16 -3.79
N GLU A 11 -3.78 -12.60 -3.73
CA GLU A 11 -4.27 -11.86 -2.57
C GLU A 11 -4.17 -12.66 -1.25
N LYS A 12 -4.50 -13.97 -1.27
CA LYS A 12 -4.46 -14.81 -0.07
C LYS A 12 -3.05 -14.98 0.46
N ARG A 13 -2.07 -15.10 -0.44
CA ARG A 13 -0.66 -15.20 -0.07
C ARG A 13 -0.11 -13.86 0.41
N MET A 14 -0.55 -12.75 -0.18
CA MET A 14 -0.22 -11.40 0.31
C MET A 14 -0.78 -11.15 1.72
N GLU A 15 -2.01 -11.53 1.99
CA GLU A 15 -2.60 -11.46 3.35
C GLU A 15 -1.77 -12.23 4.39
N LYS A 16 -1.30 -13.43 4.04
CA LYS A 16 -0.41 -14.21 4.93
C LYS A 16 0.92 -13.50 5.18
N ILE A 17 1.51 -12.88 4.16
CA ILE A 17 2.78 -12.14 4.29
C ILE A 17 2.57 -10.92 5.19
N LYS A 18 1.54 -10.10 4.93
CA LYS A 18 1.20 -8.93 5.75
C LYS A 18 1.06 -9.30 7.23
N ARG A 19 0.25 -10.33 7.53
CA ARG A 19 0.05 -10.83 8.90
C ARG A 19 1.34 -11.31 9.55
N ARG A 20 2.18 -12.07 8.83
CA ARG A 20 3.47 -12.55 9.35
C ARG A 20 4.45 -11.42 9.67
N CYS A 21 4.35 -10.30 8.95
CA CYS A 21 5.15 -9.10 9.18
C CYS A 21 4.52 -8.14 10.20
N GLY A 22 3.37 -8.48 10.80
CA GLY A 22 2.67 -7.62 11.76
C GLY A 22 1.90 -6.45 11.14
N PHE A 23 1.67 -6.47 9.82
CA PHE A 23 0.78 -5.51 9.16
C PHE A 23 -0.65 -6.05 9.21
N VAL A 24 -1.46 -5.42 10.05
CA VAL A 24 -2.85 -5.83 10.33
C VAL A 24 -3.79 -5.29 9.25
N ASN A 25 -3.45 -4.15 8.66
CA ASN A 25 -4.25 -3.45 7.66
C ASN A 25 -3.54 -3.42 6.30
N GLY A 26 -4.32 -3.32 5.22
CA GLY A 26 -3.77 -3.09 3.89
C GLY A 26 -4.82 -2.94 2.80
N ILE A 27 -4.38 -2.40 1.66
CA ILE A 27 -5.13 -2.28 0.41
C ILE A 27 -4.38 -3.07 -0.65
N ASN A 28 -5.06 -4.03 -1.26
CA ASN A 28 -4.56 -4.77 -2.41
C ASN A 28 -5.31 -4.27 -3.65
N VAL A 29 -4.60 -3.72 -4.62
CA VAL A 29 -5.16 -3.40 -5.93
C VAL A 29 -4.68 -4.48 -6.89
N GLY A 30 -5.60 -5.36 -7.27
CA GLY A 30 -5.34 -6.41 -8.23
C GLY A 30 -4.92 -5.81 -9.58
N ALA A 31 -4.09 -6.54 -10.32
CA ALA A 31 -3.75 -6.15 -11.67
C ALA A 31 -4.74 -6.73 -12.68
N GLU A 32 -5.02 -5.96 -13.74
CA GLU A 32 -5.63 -6.49 -14.95
C GLU A 32 -4.54 -7.10 -15.85
N GLY A 33 -4.71 -8.38 -16.21
CA GLY A 33 -3.84 -9.07 -17.16
C GLY A 33 -2.50 -9.54 -16.56
N SER A 34 -1.40 -9.29 -17.28
CA SER A 34 -0.04 -9.78 -16.94
C SER A 34 0.77 -8.85 -16.03
N ARG A 35 0.22 -7.67 -15.71
CA ARG A 35 0.86 -6.70 -14.81
C ARG A 35 0.81 -7.24 -13.38
N GLY A 36 1.81 -6.97 -12.55
CA GLY A 36 1.75 -7.30 -11.12
C GLY A 36 0.86 -6.30 -10.38
N GLY A 37 0.17 -6.74 -9.32
CA GLY A 37 -0.70 -5.85 -8.52
C GLY A 37 0.12 -4.92 -7.62
N ILE A 38 -0.50 -3.86 -7.11
CA ILE A 38 0.10 -3.01 -6.08
C ILE A 38 -0.56 -3.26 -4.73
N CYS A 39 0.23 -3.22 -3.66
CA CYS A 39 -0.25 -3.48 -2.29
C CYS A 39 0.33 -2.45 -1.33
N LEU A 40 -0.53 -1.81 -0.54
CA LEU A 40 -0.14 -0.98 0.59
C LEU A 40 -0.51 -1.69 1.89
N ALA A 41 0.41 -1.79 2.84
CA ALA A 41 0.20 -2.45 4.12
C ALA A 41 0.68 -1.58 5.28
N TRP A 42 -0.03 -1.59 6.40
CA TRP A 42 0.32 -0.78 7.57
C TRP A 42 -0.08 -1.44 8.89
N LYS A 43 0.53 -0.95 9.98
CA LYS A 43 0.23 -1.35 11.35
C LYS A 43 -1.00 -0.59 11.87
N GLU A 44 -1.61 -1.12 12.91
CA GLU A 44 -2.81 -0.53 13.54
C GLU A 44 -2.59 0.90 14.08
N GLU A 45 -1.36 1.21 14.49
CA GLU A 45 -0.92 2.54 14.98
C GLU A 45 -1.10 3.67 13.95
N LEU A 46 -1.24 3.34 12.66
CA LEU A 46 -1.42 4.30 11.58
C LEU A 46 -2.88 4.35 11.12
N GLN A 47 -3.50 5.52 11.24
CA GLN A 47 -4.79 5.82 10.62
C GLN A 47 -4.56 6.18 9.15
N VAL A 48 -4.99 5.29 8.25
CA VAL A 48 -4.83 5.48 6.80
C VAL A 48 -6.20 5.66 6.17
N ARG A 49 -6.38 6.76 5.45
CA ARG A 49 -7.60 7.09 4.71
C ARG A 49 -7.32 7.09 3.22
N LEU A 50 -7.99 6.18 2.50
CA LEU A 50 -7.91 6.12 1.05
C LEU A 50 -8.54 7.37 0.42
N LYS A 51 -7.77 8.06 -0.42
CA LYS A 51 -8.26 9.17 -1.26
C LYS A 51 -8.66 8.65 -2.63
N THR A 52 -7.71 8.01 -3.31
CA THR A 52 -7.91 7.52 -4.67
C THR A 52 -7.06 6.29 -4.89
N PHE A 53 -7.53 5.36 -5.72
CA PHE A 53 -6.70 4.26 -6.22
C PHE A 53 -6.99 4.01 -7.70
N SER A 54 -5.98 3.50 -8.39
CA SER A 54 -6.06 2.97 -9.74
C SER A 54 -5.12 1.76 -9.85
N PRO A 55 -5.19 0.95 -10.92
CA PRO A 55 -4.26 -0.17 -11.11
C PRO A 55 -2.77 0.21 -11.04
N ASN A 56 -2.43 1.50 -11.22
CA ASN A 56 -1.06 2.00 -11.21
C ASN A 56 -0.77 3.02 -10.09
N ASN A 57 -1.72 3.30 -9.19
CA ASN A 57 -1.54 4.31 -8.15
C ASN A 57 -2.37 4.00 -6.89
N ILE A 58 -1.79 4.19 -5.71
CA ILE A 58 -2.51 4.33 -4.44
C ILE A 58 -2.19 5.71 -3.83
N ASP A 59 -3.25 6.47 -3.52
CA ASP A 59 -3.16 7.77 -2.87
C ASP A 59 -3.93 7.78 -1.55
N VAL A 60 -3.24 8.06 -0.45
CA VAL A 60 -3.78 7.98 0.91
C VAL A 60 -3.35 9.18 1.76
N LEU A 61 -4.21 9.54 2.71
CA LEU A 61 -3.85 10.38 3.85
C LEU A 61 -3.51 9.50 5.04
N ILE A 62 -2.49 9.87 5.79
CA ILE A 62 -1.96 9.10 6.89
C ILE A 62 -1.83 10.01 8.09
N LYS A 63 -2.36 9.54 9.22
CA LYS A 63 -2.25 10.19 10.52
C LYS A 63 -1.76 9.16 11.53
N GLU A 64 -0.81 9.56 12.37
CA GLU A 64 -0.36 8.77 13.50
C GLU A 64 -1.15 9.22 14.74
N GLU A 65 -1.60 8.28 15.58
CA GLU A 65 -2.45 8.63 16.72
C GLU A 65 -1.73 9.51 17.75
N SER A 66 -0.41 9.34 17.88
CA SER A 66 0.45 10.09 18.80
C SER A 66 0.86 11.48 18.30
N VAL A 67 0.70 11.76 17.00
CA VAL A 67 1.15 13.01 16.36
C VAL A 67 -0.06 13.68 15.71
N ASN A 68 -0.34 14.93 16.04
CA ASN A 68 -1.46 15.65 15.42
C ASN A 68 -1.16 16.14 13.98
N GLU A 69 -0.23 15.50 13.29
CA GLU A 69 0.16 15.80 11.92
C GLU A 69 -0.42 14.76 10.97
N GLU A 70 -0.95 15.24 9.85
CA GLU A 70 -1.46 14.42 8.76
C GLU A 70 -0.55 14.64 7.55
N TRP A 71 -0.14 13.54 6.91
CA TRP A 71 0.69 13.58 5.71
C TRP A 71 0.05 12.72 4.60
N ARG A 72 0.46 12.99 3.37
CA ARG A 72 -0.08 12.31 2.17
C ARG A 72 0.98 11.40 1.57
N PHE A 73 0.57 10.18 1.24
CA PHE A 73 1.38 9.24 0.48
C PHE A 73 0.71 8.95 -0.85
N THR A 74 1.47 9.10 -1.93
CA THR A 74 1.06 8.69 -3.27
C THR A 74 2.11 7.72 -3.81
N GLY A 75 1.73 6.46 -3.97
CA GLY A 75 2.60 5.39 -4.46
C GLY A 75 2.21 4.97 -5.88
N SER A 76 3.18 4.94 -6.79
CA SER A 76 3.00 4.45 -8.16
C SER A 76 4.26 3.71 -8.62
N PRO A 77 4.14 2.61 -9.40
CA PRO A 77 5.28 1.93 -10.03
C PRO A 77 6.20 2.87 -10.83
N LEU A 78 5.65 3.94 -11.41
CA LEU A 78 6.43 4.92 -12.15
C LEU A 78 7.36 5.74 -11.24
N ALA A 79 7.08 5.85 -9.94
CA ALA A 79 7.93 6.60 -9.01
C ALA A 79 9.30 5.93 -8.78
N SER A 80 9.39 4.59 -8.89
CA SER A 80 10.68 3.89 -8.79
C SER A 80 11.62 4.13 -9.97
N GLU A 81 11.12 4.63 -11.10
CA GLU A 81 11.97 5.03 -12.24
C GLU A 81 12.75 6.33 -11.95
N TRP A 82 12.37 7.07 -10.91
CA TRP A 82 12.95 8.38 -10.56
C TRP A 82 13.88 8.37 -9.34
N GLY A 83 14.22 7.19 -8.78
CA GLY A 83 15.35 7.03 -7.86
C GLY A 83 15.24 7.74 -6.50
N PHE A 84 14.12 7.56 -5.79
CA PHE A 84 14.00 7.87 -4.35
C PHE A 84 14.24 6.63 -3.48
#